data_AF-A0AAD8G6E2-F1
#
_entry.id   AF-A0AAD8G6E2-F1
#
_cell.length_a   1.000
_cell.length_b   1.000
_cell.length_c   1.000
_cell.angle_alpha   90.00
_cell.angle_beta   90.00
_cell.angle_gamma   90.00
#
_symmetry.space_group_name_H-M   'P 1'
#
loop_
_entity.id
_entity.type
_entity.pdbx_description
1 polymer ?
#
loop_
_entity_poly.entity_id
_entity_poly.type
_entity_poly.pdbx_seq_one_letter_code
_entity_poly.pdbx_strand_id
1 'polypeptide(L)'
;MTTFRRFLRKRFFPWKLVIVALIFITFVFLIQREVVGRDLQEEPWLKDIVDKRDAVLGMMMGAVNNFRDAMPKMQIKAPVRQHDTADSKPCLNGYYTAAELKPYLERPSQDPSAPGASGKAFPTDKLSPEQQKEKEKGEAKHCFNLFASDQISLSRDLGPDTRPPECIEQKVKRCPPLPTTSIIIVFHNEAWSTLLRTVYSVLHTSPAIFLKEIILVDDASVDDYLKEPLDDYVKQLHVVKVVRQKERKGLITARLLGAAVATGDVLTFLDAHCECFHGWLEPLLARIAENYTVVVSPDITTIDLNTFEFMKPSPYGQNHNRGNFDWGLSFGWENLPDHEKKRRKDETYPIKTPTFAGGLFSISKEYFYYIGSYDEKMEIWGGENIEMSFRVWQCGGQLEIIPCSVVGHVFRTKSPHTFPKGTQVIARNEVRLAEVWMDDYKEIFYRRNQQAAQMAKEESFGDISQRLKLRQNLKCKSFSWYLKNVYPEGFLPDLTPLRFGAVKNMGKESCLDAGENNEGGKQLILYPCHGLGGNQYFEYSTHHEIRHNIQKELCLHATEEAVTLEECQFKGQNTHVTVEEKWELREEHLIVNPASNMCLTAKEEHPNLEPCNPADRFQKWNFI
;
A
#
# COMPACT_ATOMS: atom_id res chain seq x y z
N MET A 1 -52.17 -47.50 7.08
CA MET A 1 -51.64 -47.34 5.71
C MET A 1 -50.65 -46.16 5.61
N THR A 2 -49.78 -45.98 6.62
CA THR A 2 -48.94 -44.77 6.78
C THR A 2 -47.53 -45.07 7.28
N THR A 3 -47.10 -46.32 7.26
CA THR A 3 -45.72 -46.75 7.59
C THR A 3 -44.99 -47.38 6.39
N PHE A 4 -45.71 -47.83 5.35
CA PHE A 4 -45.11 -48.43 4.15
C PHE A 4 -44.54 -47.40 3.16
N ARG A 5 -45.13 -46.19 3.08
CA ARG A 5 -44.64 -45.10 2.20
C ARG A 5 -43.33 -44.45 2.67
N ARG A 6 -42.98 -44.57 3.96
CA ARG A 6 -41.75 -43.98 4.52
C ARG A 6 -40.52 -44.90 4.33
N PHE A 7 -40.74 -46.21 4.16
CA PHE A 7 -39.67 -47.18 3.93
C PHE A 7 -39.23 -47.22 2.45
N LEU A 8 -40.16 -47.07 1.51
CA LEU A 8 -39.86 -47.00 0.07
C LEU A 8 -39.10 -45.73 -0.36
N ARG A 9 -39.19 -44.63 0.40
CA ARG A 9 -38.49 -43.37 0.07
C ARG A 9 -37.01 -43.37 0.50
N LYS A 10 -36.60 -44.27 1.40
CA LYS A 10 -35.20 -44.38 1.89
C LYS A 10 -34.33 -45.38 1.12
N ARG A 11 -34.89 -46.23 0.25
CA ARG A 11 -34.12 -47.23 -0.52
C ARG A 11 -33.84 -46.83 -1.98
N PHE A 12 -34.54 -45.84 -2.53
CA PHE A 12 -34.40 -45.41 -3.94
C PHE A 12 -33.59 -44.10 -4.13
N PHE A 13 -33.19 -43.43 -3.05
CA PHE A 13 -32.36 -42.22 -3.13
C PHE A 13 -30.92 -42.47 -3.62
N PRO A 14 -30.19 -43.53 -3.19
CA PRO A 14 -28.83 -43.76 -3.68
C PRO A 14 -28.79 -44.17 -5.14
N TRP A 15 -29.80 -44.91 -5.64
CA TRP A 15 -29.87 -45.32 -7.04
C TRP A 15 -30.10 -44.15 -8.00
N LYS A 16 -30.88 -43.13 -7.60
CA LYS A 16 -31.07 -41.93 -8.42
C LYS A 16 -29.79 -41.08 -8.52
N LEU A 17 -29.01 -40.99 -7.45
CA LEU A 17 -27.71 -40.31 -7.46
C LEU A 17 -26.68 -41.05 -8.33
N VAL A 18 -26.66 -42.38 -8.29
CA VAL A 18 -25.77 -43.19 -9.16
C VAL A 18 -26.14 -43.05 -10.64
N ILE A 19 -27.43 -43.01 -10.97
CA ILE A 19 -27.87 -42.80 -12.37
C ILE A 19 -27.51 -41.40 -12.85
N VAL A 20 -27.69 -40.36 -12.03
CA VAL A 20 -27.30 -38.98 -12.38
C VAL A 20 -25.78 -38.87 -12.53
N ALA A 21 -24.99 -39.52 -11.67
CA ALA A 21 -23.54 -39.55 -11.79
C ALA A 21 -23.08 -40.29 -13.05
N LEU A 22 -23.72 -41.42 -13.42
CA LEU A 22 -23.42 -42.15 -14.66
C LEU A 22 -23.78 -41.34 -15.91
N ILE A 23 -24.92 -40.64 -15.91
CA ILE A 23 -25.32 -39.73 -17.00
C ILE A 23 -24.32 -38.57 -17.11
N PHE A 24 -23.88 -38.00 -15.99
CA PHE A 24 -22.90 -36.93 -15.98
C PHE A 24 -21.52 -37.39 -16.48
N ILE A 25 -21.06 -38.57 -16.06
CA ILE A 25 -19.79 -39.15 -16.52
C ILE A 25 -19.86 -39.50 -18.00
N THR A 26 -20.97 -40.06 -18.50
CA THR A 26 -21.14 -40.31 -19.94
C THR A 26 -21.22 -39.02 -20.75
N PHE A 27 -21.84 -37.97 -20.22
CA PHE A 27 -21.87 -36.65 -20.85
C PHE A 27 -20.47 -36.01 -20.91
N VAL A 28 -19.68 -36.10 -19.83
CA VAL A 28 -18.29 -35.64 -19.80
C VAL A 28 -17.40 -36.47 -20.75
N PHE A 29 -17.64 -37.78 -20.84
CA PHE A 29 -16.90 -38.65 -21.76
C PHE A 29 -17.26 -38.40 -23.23
N LEU A 30 -18.51 -38.03 -23.53
CA LEU A 30 -18.92 -37.61 -24.88
C LEU A 30 -18.33 -36.26 -25.26
N ILE A 31 -18.30 -35.29 -24.33
CA ILE A 31 -17.62 -33.99 -24.53
C ILE A 31 -16.11 -34.19 -24.73
N GLN A 32 -15.45 -35.04 -23.94
CA GLN A 32 -14.02 -35.32 -24.14
C GLN A 32 -13.74 -36.08 -25.44
N ARG A 33 -14.68 -36.89 -25.92
CA ARG A 33 -14.54 -37.63 -27.19
C ARG A 33 -14.78 -36.74 -28.43
N GLU A 34 -15.56 -35.66 -28.31
CA GLU A 34 -15.71 -34.65 -29.37
C GLU A 34 -14.51 -33.68 -29.46
N VAL A 35 -13.70 -33.55 -28.41
CA VAL A 35 -12.54 -32.63 -28.39
C VAL A 35 -11.25 -33.25 -28.96
N VAL A 36 -11.19 -34.56 -29.24
CA VAL A 36 -9.96 -35.25 -29.72
C VAL A 36 -10.05 -35.70 -31.18
N GLY A 37 -11.02 -35.22 -31.97
CA GLY A 37 -11.19 -35.66 -33.35
C GLY A 37 -11.65 -34.60 -34.32
N ARG A 38 -10.67 -34.02 -35.04
CA ARG A 38 -10.72 -33.40 -36.38
C ARG A 38 -10.76 -31.88 -36.50
N ASP A 39 -10.03 -31.47 -37.54
CA ASP A 39 -9.73 -30.14 -38.02
C ASP A 39 -10.93 -29.25 -38.34
N LEU A 40 -10.60 -27.96 -38.34
CA LEU A 40 -11.40 -26.76 -38.54
C LEU A 40 -12.19 -26.74 -39.86
N GLN A 41 -13.50 -26.55 -39.75
CA GLN A 41 -14.28 -25.77 -40.70
C GLN A 41 -15.39 -25.01 -39.94
N GLU A 42 -15.50 -23.71 -40.22
CA GLU A 42 -16.38 -22.76 -39.52
C GLU A 42 -17.85 -23.13 -39.65
N GLU A 43 -18.53 -23.30 -38.50
CA GLU A 43 -19.95 -23.67 -38.43
C GLU A 43 -20.77 -22.55 -37.74
N PRO A 44 -21.86 -22.05 -38.36
CA PRO A 44 -22.63 -20.86 -37.93
C PRO A 44 -23.33 -20.92 -36.55
N TRP A 45 -23.39 -22.08 -35.90
CA TRP A 45 -24.09 -22.24 -34.60
C TRP A 45 -23.32 -21.64 -33.42
N LEU A 46 -22.00 -21.42 -33.55
CA LEU A 46 -21.17 -20.77 -32.53
C LEU A 46 -21.57 -19.30 -32.30
N LYS A 47 -22.05 -18.61 -33.35
CA LYS A 47 -22.53 -17.22 -33.25
C LYS A 47 -23.82 -17.13 -32.42
N ASP A 48 -24.71 -18.10 -32.59
CA ASP A 48 -25.99 -18.17 -31.86
C ASP A 48 -25.80 -18.47 -30.35
N ILE A 49 -24.69 -19.12 -29.97
CA ILE A 49 -24.32 -19.34 -28.56
C ILE A 49 -23.71 -18.09 -27.92
N VAL A 50 -22.92 -17.32 -28.67
CA VAL A 50 -22.36 -16.05 -28.20
C VAL A 50 -23.46 -15.02 -28.00
N ASP A 51 -24.39 -14.90 -28.94
CA ASP A 51 -25.54 -13.99 -28.81
C ASP A 51 -26.47 -14.40 -27.65
N LYS A 52 -26.64 -15.70 -27.41
CA LYS A 52 -27.39 -16.21 -26.24
C LYS A 52 -26.65 -15.97 -24.92
N ARG A 53 -25.31 -16.04 -24.90
CA ARG A 53 -24.48 -15.70 -23.74
C ARG A 53 -24.60 -14.21 -23.41
N ASP A 54 -24.52 -13.35 -24.41
CA ASP A 54 -24.61 -11.90 -24.22
C ASP A 54 -26.01 -11.44 -23.84
N ALA A 55 -27.05 -12.11 -24.33
CA ALA A 55 -28.43 -11.92 -23.87
C ALA A 55 -28.64 -12.35 -22.41
N VAL A 56 -28.00 -13.44 -21.97
CA VAL A 56 -28.04 -13.89 -20.57
C VAL A 56 -27.23 -12.97 -19.66
N LEU A 57 -26.08 -12.46 -20.12
CA LEU A 57 -25.30 -11.43 -19.40
C LEU A 57 -26.07 -10.11 -19.31
N GLY A 58 -26.76 -9.70 -20.37
CA GLY A 58 -27.62 -8.52 -20.39
C GLY A 58 -28.81 -8.65 -19.43
N MET A 59 -29.45 -9.82 -19.36
CA MET A 59 -30.49 -10.10 -18.37
C MET A 59 -29.95 -10.16 -16.93
N MET A 60 -28.73 -10.69 -16.72
CA MET A 60 -28.07 -10.68 -15.41
C MET A 60 -27.70 -9.26 -14.96
N MET A 61 -27.17 -8.41 -15.85
CA MET A 61 -26.88 -7.01 -15.55
C MET A 61 -28.17 -6.20 -15.29
N GLY A 62 -29.23 -6.46 -16.05
CA GLY A 62 -30.55 -5.85 -15.83
C GLY A 62 -31.17 -6.26 -14.48
N ALA A 63 -31.03 -7.52 -14.08
CA ALA A 63 -31.46 -8.00 -12.77
C ALA A 63 -30.63 -7.37 -11.63
N VAL A 64 -29.31 -7.25 -11.79
CA VAL A 64 -28.41 -6.61 -10.81
C VAL A 64 -28.73 -5.12 -10.63
N ASN A 65 -29.09 -4.41 -11.71
CA ASN A 65 -29.51 -3.02 -11.64
C ASN A 65 -30.87 -2.84 -10.95
N ASN A 66 -31.84 -3.74 -11.19
CA ASN A 66 -33.12 -3.74 -10.47
C ASN A 66 -33.00 -4.15 -8.99
N PHE A 67 -31.97 -4.91 -8.60
CA PHE A 67 -31.67 -5.20 -7.18
C PHE A 67 -30.99 -4.04 -6.45
N ARG A 68 -30.43 -3.05 -7.16
CA ARG A 68 -29.77 -1.87 -6.58
C ARG A 68 -30.76 -0.98 -5.81
N ASP A 69 -32.00 -0.91 -6.29
CA ASP A 69 -33.04 -0.06 -5.72
C ASP A 69 -33.88 -0.76 -4.63
N ALA A 70 -33.63 -2.05 -4.37
CA ALA A 70 -34.37 -2.85 -3.39
C ALA A 70 -33.52 -3.37 -2.19
N MET A 71 -32.23 -3.06 -2.10
CA MET A 71 -31.39 -3.53 -0.99
C MET A 71 -31.44 -2.58 0.22
N PRO A 72 -31.81 -3.07 1.42
CA PRO A 72 -31.52 -2.35 2.66
C PRO A 72 -30.01 -2.25 2.80
N LYS A 73 -29.50 -1.06 3.17
CA LYS A 73 -28.09 -0.80 3.49
C LYS A 73 -27.64 -1.77 4.60
N MET A 74 -27.13 -2.95 4.23
CA MET A 74 -26.48 -3.87 5.16
C MET A 74 -25.10 -3.29 5.49
N GLN A 75 -25.09 -2.28 6.34
CA GLN A 75 -23.91 -1.91 7.11
C GLN A 75 -23.57 -3.12 7.98
N ILE A 76 -22.38 -3.68 7.80
CA ILE A 76 -21.77 -4.52 8.84
C ILE A 76 -21.73 -3.60 10.06
N LYS A 77 -22.57 -3.88 11.07
CA LYS A 77 -22.48 -3.16 12.35
C LYS A 77 -21.06 -3.38 12.86
N ALA A 78 -20.37 -2.29 13.19
CA ALA A 78 -19.11 -2.36 13.91
C ALA A 78 -19.27 -3.35 15.07
N PRO A 79 -18.26 -4.18 15.37
CA PRO A 79 -18.34 -5.09 16.50
C PRO A 79 -18.77 -4.31 17.75
N VAL A 80 -19.77 -4.83 18.45
CA VAL A 80 -20.25 -4.20 19.68
C VAL A 80 -19.21 -4.54 20.74
N ARG A 81 -18.54 -3.51 21.26
CA ARG A 81 -17.63 -3.64 22.40
C ARG A 81 -18.41 -4.31 23.54
N GLN A 82 -18.04 -5.54 23.89
CA GLN A 82 -18.53 -6.15 25.12
C GLN A 82 -17.83 -5.42 26.26
N HIS A 83 -18.52 -4.46 26.86
CA HIS A 83 -18.07 -3.87 28.10
C HIS A 83 -18.17 -4.95 29.19
N ASP A 84 -17.03 -5.51 29.59
CA ASP A 84 -16.93 -6.13 30.91
C ASP A 84 -17.27 -5.05 31.94
N THR A 85 -18.27 -5.33 32.77
CA THR A 85 -18.87 -4.41 33.75
C THR A 85 -18.00 -4.19 34.99
N ALA A 86 -16.69 -4.10 34.81
CA ALA A 86 -15.73 -3.78 35.86
C ALA A 86 -14.87 -2.59 35.38
N ASP A 87 -15.05 -1.43 36.02
CA ASP A 87 -14.35 -0.15 35.77
C ASP A 87 -14.75 0.64 34.51
N SER A 88 -16.01 1.09 34.43
CA SER A 88 -16.35 2.23 33.58
C SER A 88 -15.65 3.49 34.13
N LYS A 89 -14.52 3.89 33.54
CA LYS A 89 -13.87 5.19 33.83
C LYS A 89 -14.97 6.28 33.79
N PRO A 90 -15.10 7.13 34.83
CA PRO A 90 -16.17 8.12 34.88
C PRO A 90 -16.06 9.06 33.68
N CYS A 91 -17.13 9.11 32.87
CA CYS A 91 -17.28 10.04 31.75
C CYS A 91 -17.44 11.45 32.32
N LEU A 92 -16.33 12.20 32.32
CA LEU A 92 -16.32 13.59 32.80
C LEU A 92 -16.85 14.52 31.71
N ASN A 93 -17.64 15.52 32.13
CA ASN A 93 -18.12 16.55 31.21
C ASN A 93 -17.02 17.58 30.89
N GLY A 94 -17.17 18.24 29.73
CA GLY A 94 -16.28 19.31 29.28
C GLY A 94 -15.07 18.81 28.49
N TYR A 95 -14.03 19.64 28.47
CA TYR A 95 -12.82 19.46 27.67
C TYR A 95 -11.59 19.39 28.57
N TYR A 96 -10.55 18.69 28.14
CA TYR A 96 -9.26 18.73 28.80
C TYR A 96 -8.69 20.15 28.76
N THR A 97 -8.09 20.57 29.86
CA THR A 97 -7.41 21.85 30.00
C THR A 97 -5.95 21.72 29.58
N ALA A 98 -5.31 22.83 29.20
CA ALA A 98 -3.87 22.84 28.90
C ALA A 98 -3.00 22.35 30.09
N ALA A 99 -3.47 22.54 31.33
CA ALA A 99 -2.78 22.06 32.52
C ALA A 99 -2.86 20.52 32.68
N GLU A 100 -3.94 19.89 32.22
CA GLU A 100 -4.08 18.43 32.18
C GLU A 100 -3.30 17.81 31.01
N LEU A 101 -3.19 18.54 29.89
CA LEU A 101 -2.46 18.12 28.69
C LEU A 101 -0.97 18.48 28.72
N LYS A 102 -0.39 18.74 29.90
CA LYS A 102 1.05 18.98 30.03
C LYS A 102 1.85 17.76 29.57
N PRO A 103 2.97 17.96 28.86
CA PRO A 103 3.79 16.85 28.38
C PRO A 103 4.41 16.07 29.55
N TYR A 104 4.84 14.84 29.29
CA TYR A 104 5.52 14.02 30.29
C TYR A 104 6.83 14.66 30.80
N LEU A 105 7.58 15.30 29.88
CA LEU A 105 8.82 16.00 30.21
C LEU A 105 8.80 17.40 29.60
N GLU A 106 8.95 18.44 30.43
CA GLU A 106 9.07 19.81 29.92
C GLU A 106 10.35 19.96 29.09
N ARG A 107 10.23 20.59 27.92
CA ARG A 107 11.37 20.85 27.04
C ARG A 107 12.26 21.93 27.67
N PRO A 108 13.57 21.71 27.82
CA PRO A 108 14.47 22.75 28.31
C PRO A 108 14.52 23.93 27.32
N SER A 109 14.87 25.12 27.82
CA SER A 109 15.09 26.29 26.94
C SER A 109 16.16 25.97 25.89
N GLN A 110 15.84 26.21 24.62
CA GLN A 110 16.76 26.00 23.51
C GLN A 110 17.48 27.30 23.15
N ASP A 111 18.72 27.19 22.68
CA ASP A 111 19.46 28.30 22.09
C ASP A 111 19.00 28.48 20.62
N PRO A 112 18.39 29.63 20.25
CA PRO A 112 17.92 29.87 18.89
C PRO A 112 19.02 29.88 17.81
N SER A 113 20.29 29.99 18.23
CA SER A 113 21.47 29.98 17.38
C SER A 113 22.15 28.61 17.26
N ALA A 114 21.71 27.62 18.05
CA ALA A 114 22.25 26.28 18.00
C ALA A 114 21.97 25.57 16.65
N PRO A 115 22.81 24.59 16.26
CA PRO A 115 22.60 23.80 15.05
C PRO A 115 21.20 23.17 15.01
N GLY A 116 20.50 23.38 13.89
CA GLY A 116 19.16 22.83 13.66
C GLY A 116 18.05 23.34 14.60
N ALA A 117 18.30 24.42 15.35
CA ALA A 117 17.33 25.01 16.27
C ALA A 117 16.03 25.39 15.56
N SER A 118 14.89 25.17 16.23
CA SER A 118 13.55 25.39 15.68
C SER A 118 13.26 24.66 14.37
N GLY A 119 13.93 23.53 14.13
CA GLY A 119 13.76 22.69 12.93
C GLY A 119 14.36 23.27 11.64
N LYS A 120 15.25 24.27 11.73
CA LYS A 120 15.93 24.87 10.57
C LYS A 120 16.97 23.91 9.97
N ALA A 121 17.30 24.10 8.70
CA ALA A 121 18.40 23.40 8.04
C ALA A 121 19.74 23.64 8.77
N PHE A 122 20.52 22.57 8.98
CA PHE A 122 21.91 22.65 9.39
C PHE A 122 22.82 22.39 8.17
N PRO A 123 23.38 23.44 7.54
CA PRO A 123 24.24 23.29 6.37
C PRO A 123 25.60 22.70 6.76
N THR A 124 26.07 21.73 5.99
CA THR A 124 27.36 21.04 6.21
C THR A 124 28.34 21.26 5.04
N ASP A 125 28.30 22.44 4.43
CA ASP A 125 29.11 22.77 3.23
C ASP A 125 30.55 23.19 3.56
N LYS A 126 30.82 23.61 4.81
CA LYS A 126 32.11 24.12 5.27
C LYS A 126 32.68 23.24 6.38
N LEU A 127 32.90 21.97 6.08
CA LEU A 127 33.50 21.00 6.99
C LEU A 127 35.02 20.93 6.81
N SER A 128 35.75 20.66 7.91
CA SER A 128 37.15 20.26 7.80
C SER A 128 37.28 18.90 7.09
N PRO A 129 38.46 18.53 6.56
CA PRO A 129 38.66 17.22 5.94
C PRO A 129 38.32 16.04 6.87
N GLU A 130 38.57 16.16 8.17
CA GLU A 130 38.23 15.15 9.17
C GLU A 130 36.72 15.03 9.36
N GLN A 131 36.03 16.16 9.49
CA GLN A 131 34.57 16.22 9.63
C GLN A 131 33.86 15.69 8.37
N GLN A 132 34.39 15.99 7.19
CA GLN A 132 33.87 15.48 5.93
C GLN A 132 33.96 13.95 5.88
N LYS A 133 35.05 13.37 6.38
CA LYS A 133 35.21 11.91 6.49
C LYS A 133 34.23 11.29 7.50
N GLU A 134 33.94 11.97 8.62
CA GLU A 134 32.91 11.53 9.57
C GLU A 134 31.51 11.54 8.96
N LYS A 135 31.18 12.61 8.22
CA LYS A 135 29.93 12.73 7.46
C LYS A 135 29.78 11.57 6.47
N GLU A 136 30.77 11.33 5.62
CA GLU A 136 30.75 10.24 4.63
C GLU A 136 30.60 8.86 5.27
N LYS A 137 31.27 8.62 6.40
CA LYS A 137 31.13 7.37 7.16
C LYS A 137 29.71 7.21 7.71
N GLY A 138 29.12 8.29 8.21
CA GLY A 138 27.74 8.31 8.69
C GLY A 138 26.74 8.01 7.58
N GLU A 139 26.87 8.71 6.44
CA GLU A 139 26.01 8.52 5.26
C GLU A 139 26.11 7.10 4.69
N ALA A 140 27.32 6.53 4.62
CA ALA A 140 27.52 5.17 4.16
C ALA A 140 26.85 4.11 5.06
N LYS A 141 26.80 4.34 6.38
CA LYS A 141 26.23 3.40 7.34
C LYS A 141 24.72 3.57 7.51
N HIS A 142 24.24 4.80 7.58
CA HIS A 142 22.87 5.10 8.00
C HIS A 142 21.98 5.63 6.86
N CYS A 143 22.55 5.93 5.69
CA CYS A 143 21.86 6.52 4.53
C CYS A 143 21.21 7.89 4.82
N PHE A 144 21.75 8.62 5.80
CA PHE A 144 21.46 10.03 6.10
C PHE A 144 22.71 10.66 6.73
N ASN A 145 22.75 11.99 6.80
CA ASN A 145 23.86 12.75 7.35
C ASN A 145 23.89 12.67 8.90
N LEU A 146 24.50 11.60 9.41
CA LEU A 146 24.66 11.40 10.85
C LEU A 146 25.46 12.53 11.51
N PHE A 147 26.47 13.06 10.82
CA PHE A 147 27.26 14.19 11.36
C PHE A 147 26.36 15.37 11.71
N ALA A 148 25.43 15.74 10.83
CA ALA A 148 24.45 16.77 11.11
C ALA A 148 23.58 16.42 12.32
N SER A 149 23.06 15.19 12.39
CA SER A 149 22.25 14.74 13.52
C SER A 149 23.01 14.83 14.85
N ASP A 150 24.28 14.44 14.90
CA ASP A 150 25.06 14.43 16.14
C ASP A 150 25.35 15.84 16.69
N GLN A 151 25.32 16.87 15.83
CA GLN A 151 25.45 18.27 16.26
C GLN A 151 24.12 18.92 16.70
N ILE A 152 22.99 18.29 16.41
CA ILE A 152 21.65 18.83 16.68
C ILE A 152 21.15 18.31 18.03
N SER A 153 20.65 19.22 18.87
CA SER A 153 20.06 18.90 20.18
C SER A 153 19.05 17.74 20.13
N LEU A 154 19.12 16.82 21.10
CA LEU A 154 18.12 15.76 21.28
C LEU A 154 16.76 16.31 21.72
N SER A 155 16.75 17.52 22.30
CA SER A 155 15.55 18.20 22.81
C SER A 155 15.16 19.43 21.97
N ARG A 156 15.63 19.54 20.72
CA ARG A 156 15.32 20.71 19.89
C ARG A 156 13.82 20.97 19.82
N ASP A 157 13.43 22.25 19.83
CA ASP A 157 12.08 22.65 19.44
C ASP A 157 11.95 22.68 17.92
N LEU A 158 10.71 22.73 17.45
CA LEU A 158 10.37 22.85 16.03
C LEU A 158 9.81 24.25 15.72
N GLY A 159 10.13 25.24 16.54
CA GLY A 159 9.65 26.62 16.43
C GLY A 159 8.15 26.79 16.76
N PRO A 160 7.53 27.87 16.25
CA PRO A 160 6.11 28.12 16.48
C PRO A 160 5.24 27.02 15.85
N ASP A 161 4.07 26.79 16.42
CA ASP A 161 3.06 25.92 15.85
C ASP A 161 2.46 26.58 14.59
N THR A 162 2.73 25.99 13.43
CA THR A 162 2.29 26.49 12.12
C THR A 162 1.17 25.63 11.53
N ARG A 163 0.52 24.77 12.33
CA ARG A 163 -0.66 24.03 11.89
C ARG A 163 -1.82 24.98 11.57
N PRO A 164 -2.82 24.49 10.81
CA PRO A 164 -4.08 25.22 10.62
C PRO A 164 -4.68 25.69 11.95
N PRO A 165 -5.26 26.91 12.04
CA PRO A 165 -5.76 27.47 13.30
C PRO A 165 -6.75 26.55 14.02
N GLU A 166 -7.63 25.87 13.29
CA GLU A 166 -8.60 24.92 13.84
C GLU A 166 -7.94 23.72 14.54
N CYS A 167 -6.71 23.34 14.17
CA CYS A 167 -5.95 22.29 14.83
C CYS A 167 -5.34 22.80 16.14
N ILE A 168 -4.87 24.05 16.18
CA ILE A 168 -4.29 24.68 17.38
C ILE A 168 -5.38 24.95 18.41
N GLU A 169 -6.55 25.40 17.95
CA GLU A 169 -7.70 25.73 18.79
C GLU A 169 -8.56 24.49 19.16
N GLN A 170 -8.24 23.31 18.63
CA GLN A 170 -9.01 22.09 18.83
C GLN A 170 -9.08 21.72 20.32
N LYS A 171 -10.31 21.66 20.85
CA LYS A 171 -10.56 21.21 22.23
C LYS A 171 -10.93 19.74 22.26
N VAL A 172 -10.24 18.97 23.11
CA VAL A 172 -10.46 17.53 23.23
C VAL A 172 -11.48 17.24 24.32
N LYS A 173 -12.57 16.56 23.96
CA LYS A 173 -13.64 16.19 24.91
C LYS A 173 -13.11 15.18 25.92
N ARG A 174 -13.60 15.27 27.17
CA ARG A 174 -13.32 14.28 28.23
C ARG A 174 -14.20 13.03 28.14
N CYS A 175 -15.22 13.06 27.28
CA CYS A 175 -16.11 11.93 27.06
C CYS A 175 -16.39 11.70 25.55
N PRO A 176 -16.12 10.48 25.01
CA PRO A 176 -15.41 9.39 25.69
C PRO A 176 -14.00 9.85 26.14
N PRO A 177 -13.49 9.33 27.28
CA PRO A 177 -12.16 9.72 27.75
C PRO A 177 -11.10 9.26 26.75
N LEU A 178 -10.03 10.05 26.60
CA LEU A 178 -8.94 9.62 25.74
C LEU A 178 -8.29 8.34 26.29
N PRO A 179 -8.02 7.35 25.41
CA PRO A 179 -7.32 6.14 25.79
C PRO A 179 -5.86 6.45 26.16
N THR A 180 -5.28 5.61 27.03
CA THR A 180 -3.82 5.64 27.22
C THR A 180 -3.13 4.95 26.04
N THR A 181 -1.89 5.31 25.74
CA THR A 181 -1.11 4.71 24.65
C THR A 181 0.22 4.16 25.12
N SER A 182 0.60 3.00 24.58
CA SER A 182 1.99 2.51 24.58
C SER A 182 2.63 2.90 23.25
N ILE A 183 3.70 3.67 23.30
CA ILE A 183 4.49 4.03 22.12
C ILE A 183 5.45 2.88 21.85
N ILE A 184 5.49 2.35 20.63
CA ILE A 184 6.37 1.25 20.24
C ILE A 184 7.30 1.73 19.14
N ILE A 185 8.60 1.74 19.43
CA ILE A 185 9.65 2.16 18.49
C ILE A 185 10.55 0.96 18.24
N VAL A 186 10.51 0.43 17.02
CA VAL A 186 11.43 -0.64 16.60
C VAL A 186 12.69 -0.02 16.03
N PHE A 187 13.85 -0.58 16.35
CA PHE A 187 15.12 -0.13 15.78
C PHE A 187 16.06 -1.30 15.48
N HIS A 188 16.91 -1.11 14.48
CA HIS A 188 18.00 -2.02 14.13
C HIS A 188 19.20 -1.20 13.63
N ASN A 189 20.29 -1.17 14.40
CA ASN A 189 21.48 -0.35 14.11
C ASN A 189 21.16 1.14 13.85
N GLU A 190 20.18 1.69 14.57
CA GLU A 190 19.86 3.11 14.47
C GLU A 190 20.93 3.97 15.15
N ALA A 191 21.15 5.17 14.63
CA ALA A 191 22.10 6.08 15.26
C ALA A 191 21.59 6.56 16.63
N TRP A 192 22.53 6.77 17.56
CA TRP A 192 22.21 7.21 18.93
C TRP A 192 21.42 8.53 18.95
N SER A 193 21.85 9.51 18.16
CA SER A 193 21.24 10.84 18.13
C SER A 193 19.81 10.83 17.59
N THR A 194 19.54 10.09 16.51
CA THR A 194 18.19 9.97 15.94
C THR A 194 17.24 9.16 16.83
N LEU A 195 17.71 8.03 17.36
CA LEU A 195 16.92 7.20 18.29
C LEU A 195 16.50 7.98 19.53
N LEU A 196 17.45 8.63 20.21
CA LEU A 196 17.13 9.37 21.42
C LEU A 196 16.37 10.66 21.13
N ARG A 197 16.62 11.36 20.01
CA ARG A 197 15.80 12.52 19.63
C ARG A 197 14.35 12.11 19.43
N THR A 198 14.08 10.92 18.87
CA THR A 198 12.73 10.37 18.78
C THR A 198 12.10 10.18 20.16
N VAL A 199 12.83 9.54 21.09
CA VAL A 199 12.36 9.32 22.48
C VAL A 199 12.07 10.64 23.19
N TYR A 200 13.00 11.60 23.15
CA TYR A 200 12.81 12.90 23.77
C TYR A 200 11.69 13.69 23.10
N SER A 201 11.55 13.62 21.79
CA SER A 201 10.47 14.27 21.07
C SER A 201 9.10 13.77 21.55
N VAL A 202 8.92 12.46 21.71
CA VAL A 202 7.71 11.86 22.30
C VAL A 202 7.48 12.37 23.72
N LEU A 203 8.51 12.36 24.57
CA LEU A 203 8.40 12.81 25.97
C LEU A 203 8.02 14.29 26.09
N HIS A 204 8.54 15.13 25.19
CA HIS A 204 8.31 16.58 25.18
C HIS A 204 6.97 17.01 24.59
N THR A 205 6.29 16.12 23.86
CA THR A 205 5.08 16.47 23.09
C THR A 205 3.85 15.64 23.44
N SER A 206 4.01 14.53 24.17
CA SER A 206 2.91 13.66 24.56
C SER A 206 2.40 13.99 25.96
N PRO A 207 1.09 14.24 26.15
CA PRO A 207 0.52 14.50 27.46
C PRO A 207 0.79 13.36 28.47
N ALA A 208 1.27 13.72 29.66
CA ALA A 208 1.69 12.76 30.69
C ALA A 208 0.59 11.78 31.10
N ILE A 209 -0.67 12.24 31.12
CA ILE A 209 -1.83 11.44 31.51
C ILE A 209 -2.21 10.34 30.51
N PHE A 210 -1.73 10.43 29.25
CA PHE A 210 -2.04 9.45 28.20
C PHE A 210 -0.81 8.64 27.76
N LEU A 211 0.41 9.13 27.97
CA LEU A 211 1.62 8.38 27.71
C LEU A 211 1.85 7.31 28.80
N LYS A 212 1.45 6.07 28.50
CA LYS A 212 1.58 4.96 29.46
C LYS A 212 3.02 4.47 29.58
N GLU A 213 3.69 4.31 28.44
CA GLU A 213 5.03 3.74 28.31
C GLU A 213 5.58 3.98 26.89
N ILE A 214 6.91 4.01 26.78
CA ILE A 214 7.66 3.96 25.52
C ILE A 214 8.43 2.65 25.49
N ILE A 215 8.22 1.84 24.46
CA ILE A 215 8.77 0.51 24.28
C ILE A 215 9.73 0.54 23.11
N LEU A 216 11.02 0.55 23.42
CA LEU A 216 12.09 0.44 22.42
C LEU A 216 12.33 -1.05 22.15
N VAL A 217 12.08 -1.52 20.93
CA VAL A 217 12.31 -2.90 20.55
C VAL A 217 13.53 -2.99 19.65
N ASP A 218 14.59 -3.57 20.19
CA ASP A 218 15.84 -3.83 19.46
C ASP A 218 15.70 -5.11 18.63
N ASP A 219 15.69 -4.99 17.30
CA ASP A 219 15.72 -6.12 16.37
C ASP A 219 17.16 -6.59 16.12
N ALA A 220 17.81 -7.10 17.16
CA ALA A 220 19.18 -7.64 17.11
C ALA A 220 20.23 -6.69 16.53
N SER A 221 20.31 -5.47 17.07
CA SER A 221 21.37 -4.51 16.72
C SER A 221 22.76 -5.04 17.13
N VAL A 222 23.76 -4.68 16.32
CA VAL A 222 25.15 -5.13 16.49
C VAL A 222 25.98 -4.09 17.23
N ASP A 223 25.67 -2.81 17.03
CA ASP A 223 26.39 -1.67 17.60
C ASP A 223 26.39 -1.70 19.15
N ASP A 224 27.57 -1.61 19.76
CA ASP A 224 27.72 -1.75 21.22
C ASP A 224 27.03 -0.64 22.01
N TYR A 225 26.98 0.59 21.48
CA TYR A 225 26.28 1.70 22.13
C TYR A 225 24.76 1.47 22.25
N LEU A 226 24.19 0.58 21.44
CA LEU A 226 22.78 0.22 21.52
C LEU A 226 22.50 -0.85 22.58
N LYS A 227 23.51 -1.48 23.20
CA LYS A 227 23.34 -2.58 24.18
C LYS A 227 23.20 -2.01 25.61
N GLU A 228 24.06 -2.41 26.53
CA GLU A 228 24.06 -1.94 27.92
C GLU A 228 24.10 -0.41 28.05
N PRO A 229 24.86 0.36 27.23
CA PRO A 229 24.86 1.82 27.34
C PRO A 229 23.49 2.46 27.10
N LEU A 230 22.70 1.91 26.16
CA LEU A 230 21.32 2.37 25.95
C LEU A 230 20.42 2.01 27.13
N ASP A 231 20.53 0.78 27.64
CA ASP A 231 19.74 0.32 28.80
C ASP A 231 20.00 1.21 30.02
N ASP A 232 21.25 1.56 30.28
CA ASP A 232 21.63 2.45 31.38
C ASP A 232 21.14 3.88 31.17
N TYR A 233 21.24 4.40 29.94
CA TYR A 233 20.81 5.76 29.63
C TYR A 233 19.31 5.95 29.81
N VAL A 234 18.48 4.99 29.38
CA VAL A 234 17.01 5.16 29.40
C VAL A 234 16.38 4.87 30.76
N LYS A 235 17.09 4.21 31.69
CA LYS A 235 16.60 3.96 33.08
C LYS A 235 16.14 5.24 33.77
N GLN A 236 16.84 6.36 33.56
CA GLN A 236 16.47 7.65 34.16
C GLN A 236 15.15 8.22 33.64
N LEU A 237 14.64 7.75 32.49
CA LEU A 237 13.44 8.26 31.86
C LEU A 237 12.16 7.62 32.43
N HIS A 238 12.27 6.57 33.26
CA HIS A 238 11.22 5.83 34.01
C HIS A 238 10.08 5.20 33.17
N VAL A 239 9.55 5.91 32.17
CA VAL A 239 8.48 5.47 31.26
C VAL A 239 9.01 4.70 30.04
N VAL A 240 10.33 4.64 29.87
CA VAL A 240 11.00 4.00 28.72
C VAL A 240 11.50 2.60 29.12
N LYS A 241 11.15 1.60 28.33
CA LYS A 241 11.67 0.22 28.45
C LYS A 241 12.33 -0.23 27.15
N VAL A 242 13.37 -1.06 27.27
CA VAL A 242 14.00 -1.73 26.13
C VAL A 242 13.62 -3.20 26.14
N VAL A 243 13.22 -3.71 24.98
CA VAL A 243 12.90 -5.12 24.74
C VAL A 243 13.84 -5.63 23.66
N ARG A 244 14.56 -6.71 23.94
CA ARG A 244 15.60 -7.24 23.05
C ARG A 244 15.10 -8.45 22.29
N GLN A 245 15.09 -8.37 20.97
CA GLN A 245 14.95 -9.53 20.10
C GLN A 245 16.34 -10.12 19.85
N LYS A 246 16.53 -11.38 20.27
CA LYS A 246 17.86 -12.03 20.23
C LYS A 246 18.38 -12.32 18.82
N GLU A 247 17.47 -12.50 17.88
CA GLU A 247 17.76 -12.83 16.48
C GLU A 247 17.09 -11.81 15.58
N ARG A 248 17.73 -11.47 14.46
CA ARG A 248 17.16 -10.52 13.51
C ARG A 248 15.97 -11.14 12.78
N LYS A 249 14.75 -10.72 13.12
CA LYS A 249 13.49 -11.24 12.53
C LYS A 249 12.70 -10.18 11.79
N GLY A 250 13.14 -8.93 11.81
CA GLY A 250 12.49 -7.85 11.08
C GLY A 250 11.51 -7.03 11.88
N LEU A 251 11.06 -5.96 11.23
CA LEU A 251 10.12 -4.96 11.74
C LEU A 251 8.84 -5.61 12.29
N ILE A 252 8.26 -6.55 11.55
CA ILE A 252 6.96 -7.14 11.85
C ILE A 252 7.02 -7.91 13.17
N THR A 253 8.00 -8.81 13.31
CA THR A 253 8.17 -9.61 14.52
C THR A 253 8.52 -8.72 15.73
N ALA A 254 9.35 -7.70 15.52
CA ALA A 254 9.69 -6.74 16.57
C ALA A 254 8.49 -5.89 17.01
N ARG A 255 7.63 -5.42 16.09
CA ARG A 255 6.39 -4.72 16.43
C ARG A 255 5.42 -5.60 17.22
N LEU A 256 5.29 -6.87 16.83
CA LEU A 256 4.48 -7.85 17.56
C LEU A 256 5.02 -8.10 18.97
N LEU A 257 6.35 -8.18 19.13
CA LEU A 257 7.01 -8.30 20.43
C LEU A 257 6.71 -7.07 21.32
N GLY A 258 6.82 -5.86 20.77
CA GLY A 258 6.46 -4.63 21.46
C GLY A 258 4.97 -4.59 21.85
N ALA A 259 4.08 -4.98 20.94
CA ALA A 259 2.64 -5.03 21.18
C ALA A 259 2.25 -6.03 22.27
N ALA A 260 2.94 -7.19 22.31
CA ALA A 260 2.70 -8.23 23.31
C ALA A 260 2.98 -7.76 24.74
N VAL A 261 4.00 -6.92 24.94
CA VAL A 261 4.35 -6.37 26.26
C VAL A 261 3.73 -5.00 26.56
N ALA A 262 2.98 -4.43 25.60
CA ALA A 262 2.29 -3.16 25.77
C ALA A 262 1.09 -3.30 26.71
N THR A 263 0.80 -2.28 27.49
CA THR A 263 -0.25 -2.24 28.52
C THR A 263 -1.21 -1.06 28.34
N GLY A 264 -0.92 -0.15 27.41
CA GLY A 264 -1.82 0.93 27.02
C GLY A 264 -3.05 0.42 26.26
N ASP A 265 -4.11 1.23 26.29
CA ASP A 265 -5.37 0.96 25.57
C ASP A 265 -5.17 1.02 24.03
N VAL A 266 -4.24 1.89 23.59
CA VAL A 266 -3.83 2.11 22.20
C VAL A 266 -2.37 1.75 22.02
N LEU A 267 -2.05 1.19 20.86
CA LEU A 267 -0.68 1.00 20.37
C LEU A 267 -0.39 2.13 19.39
N THR A 268 0.69 2.86 19.62
CA THR A 268 1.16 3.90 18.68
C THR A 268 2.56 3.54 18.22
N PHE A 269 2.69 3.18 16.96
CA PHE A 269 3.96 2.80 16.33
C PHE A 269 4.63 4.04 15.75
N LEU A 270 5.93 4.17 16.00
CA LEU A 270 6.81 5.18 15.40
C LEU A 270 8.11 4.51 14.96
N ASP A 271 8.74 5.04 13.93
CA ASP A 271 10.09 4.64 13.56
C ASP A 271 11.12 5.39 14.42
N ALA A 272 12.36 4.90 14.46
CA ALA A 272 13.40 5.37 15.37
C ALA A 272 14.11 6.67 14.96
N HIS A 273 13.58 7.36 13.95
CA HIS A 273 14.14 8.59 13.37
C HIS A 273 13.00 9.56 13.02
N CYS A 274 12.19 9.85 14.06
CA CYS A 274 11.03 10.72 13.97
C CYS A 274 11.12 11.89 14.94
N GLU A 275 10.43 12.99 14.61
CA GLU A 275 10.23 14.12 15.51
C GLU A 275 8.77 14.52 15.52
N CYS A 276 8.14 14.45 16.69
CA CYS A 276 6.74 14.77 16.90
C CYS A 276 6.53 16.29 16.94
N PHE A 277 5.52 16.78 16.21
CA PHE A 277 5.12 18.17 16.27
C PHE A 277 4.21 18.45 17.47
N HIS A 278 3.91 19.73 17.72
CA HIS A 278 3.03 20.13 18.82
C HIS A 278 1.64 19.49 18.66
N GLY A 279 1.07 18.98 19.76
CA GLY A 279 -0.30 18.43 19.80
C GLY A 279 -0.55 17.26 18.85
N TRP A 280 0.46 16.45 18.55
CA TRP A 280 0.35 15.36 17.58
C TRP A 280 -0.48 14.18 18.09
N LEU A 281 -0.46 13.90 19.40
CA LEU A 281 -0.98 12.64 19.93
C LEU A 281 -2.50 12.69 20.16
N GLU A 282 -2.99 13.80 20.67
CA GLU A 282 -4.38 13.96 21.10
C GLU A 282 -5.39 13.74 19.97
N PRO A 283 -5.19 14.27 18.74
CA PRO A 283 -6.11 14.02 17.63
C PRO A 283 -6.20 12.53 17.25
N LEU A 284 -5.09 11.78 17.33
CA LEU A 284 -5.07 10.34 17.05
C LEU A 284 -5.88 9.57 18.10
N LEU A 285 -5.61 9.83 19.39
CA LEU A 285 -6.30 9.18 20.49
C LEU A 285 -7.78 9.54 20.54
N ALA A 286 -8.12 10.80 20.26
CA ALA A 286 -9.51 11.27 20.20
C ALA A 286 -10.27 10.52 19.11
N ARG A 287 -9.66 10.34 17.94
CA ARG A 287 -10.32 9.64 16.84
C ARG A 287 -10.58 8.16 17.15
N ILE A 288 -9.63 7.48 17.79
CA ILE A 288 -9.81 6.08 18.24
C ILE A 288 -10.86 6.00 19.36
N ALA A 289 -10.92 7.00 20.25
CA ALA A 289 -11.93 7.05 21.31
C ALA A 289 -13.36 7.13 20.74
N GLU A 290 -13.55 7.88 19.65
CA GLU A 290 -14.83 7.97 18.93
C GLU A 290 -15.19 6.66 18.20
N ASN A 291 -14.20 6.03 17.58
CA ASN A 291 -14.41 4.77 16.88
C ASN A 291 -13.16 3.87 16.98
N TYR A 292 -13.23 2.86 17.85
CA TYR A 292 -12.09 1.99 18.13
C TYR A 292 -11.63 1.11 16.95
N THR A 293 -12.43 1.01 15.88
CA THR A 293 -12.10 0.23 14.67
C THR A 293 -11.35 1.05 13.61
N VAL A 294 -11.03 2.31 13.89
CA VAL A 294 -10.22 3.15 13.00
C VAL A 294 -8.73 2.95 13.30
N VAL A 295 -7.95 2.90 12.24
CA VAL A 295 -6.49 2.95 12.28
C VAL A 295 -6.09 4.31 11.76
N VAL A 296 -5.39 5.08 12.60
CA VAL A 296 -5.11 6.50 12.31
C VAL A 296 -3.62 6.73 12.19
N SER A 297 -3.22 7.46 11.15
CA SER A 297 -1.85 7.91 10.95
C SER A 297 -1.74 9.42 11.13
N PRO A 298 -0.61 9.93 11.64
CA PRO A 298 -0.30 11.36 11.50
C PRO A 298 -0.13 11.71 10.01
N ASP A 299 -0.26 12.99 9.69
CA ASP A 299 0.32 13.56 8.50
C ASP A 299 1.85 13.55 8.63
N ILE A 300 2.49 12.72 7.81
CA ILE A 300 3.93 12.46 7.90
C ILE A 300 4.64 13.50 7.05
N THR A 301 5.44 14.34 7.70
CA THR A 301 6.25 15.33 7.01
C THR A 301 7.72 14.91 6.91
N THR A 302 8.46 15.53 6.02
CA THR A 302 9.86 15.22 5.76
C THR A 302 10.77 15.91 6.78
N ILE A 303 11.69 15.14 7.36
CA ILE A 303 12.95 15.66 7.90
C ILE A 303 14.00 15.40 6.84
N ASP A 304 14.62 16.46 6.31
CA ASP A 304 15.61 16.32 5.23
C ASP A 304 16.81 15.50 5.71
N LEU A 305 17.17 14.46 4.95
CA LEU A 305 18.21 13.52 5.36
C LEU A 305 19.62 14.12 5.37
N ASN A 306 19.85 15.28 4.72
CA ASN A 306 21.16 15.91 4.59
C ASN A 306 21.35 17.04 5.62
N THR A 307 20.32 17.84 5.83
CA THR A 307 20.35 19.06 6.63
C THR A 307 19.56 18.96 7.93
N PHE A 308 18.73 17.93 8.09
CA PHE A 308 17.79 17.76 9.21
C PHE A 308 16.78 18.91 9.35
N GLU A 309 16.52 19.65 8.26
CA GLU A 309 15.42 20.60 8.19
C GLU A 309 14.09 19.86 8.36
N PHE A 310 13.24 20.38 9.24
CA PHE A 310 11.88 19.87 9.44
C PHE A 310 10.92 20.65 8.54
N MET A 311 10.30 19.97 7.60
CA MET A 311 9.30 20.57 6.70
C MET A 311 8.01 20.83 7.49
N LYS A 312 7.82 22.08 7.94
CA LYS A 312 6.71 22.44 8.84
C LYS A 312 5.36 22.43 8.11
N PRO A 313 4.26 22.10 8.83
CA PRO A 313 2.92 22.24 8.27
C PRO A 313 2.63 23.71 7.95
N SER A 314 1.79 23.94 6.95
CA SER A 314 1.32 25.28 6.56
C SER A 314 0.00 25.62 7.26
N PRO A 315 -0.20 26.86 7.73
CA PRO A 315 -1.44 27.26 8.40
C PRO A 315 -2.64 27.32 7.44
N TYR A 316 -2.41 27.28 6.13
CA TYR A 316 -3.47 27.38 5.12
C TYR A 316 -4.05 26.03 4.69
N GLY A 317 -3.55 24.91 5.23
CA GLY A 317 -3.87 23.57 4.72
C GLY A 317 -3.21 23.34 3.36
N GLN A 318 -2.16 22.54 3.30
CA GLN A 318 -1.49 22.21 2.04
C GLN A 318 -2.31 21.20 1.22
N ASN A 319 -1.87 20.95 -0.02
CA ASN A 319 -2.34 19.81 -0.80
C ASN A 319 -1.92 18.52 -0.09
N HIS A 320 -2.80 18.03 0.79
CA HIS A 320 -2.61 16.76 1.48
C HIS A 320 -2.51 15.63 0.49
N ASN A 321 -1.70 14.65 0.85
CA ASN A 321 -1.64 13.38 0.15
C ASN A 321 -2.37 12.31 0.95
N ARG A 322 -2.85 11.29 0.24
CA ARG A 322 -3.27 10.02 0.81
C ARG A 322 -2.40 8.91 0.24
N GLY A 323 -2.29 7.83 1.00
CA GLY A 323 -1.57 6.64 0.57
C GLY A 323 -2.32 5.87 -0.51
N ASN A 324 -1.59 5.44 -1.53
CA ASN A 324 -2.07 4.53 -2.56
C ASN A 324 -1.13 3.30 -2.69
N PHE A 325 -1.37 2.50 -3.72
CA PHE A 325 -0.46 1.44 -4.14
C PHE A 325 -0.47 1.37 -5.65
N ASP A 326 0.67 1.01 -6.24
CA ASP A 326 0.73 0.59 -7.63
C ASP A 326 0.47 -0.93 -7.74
N TRP A 327 0.32 -1.41 -8.97
CA TRP A 327 0.10 -2.84 -9.23
C TRP A 327 1.37 -3.70 -9.15
N GLY A 328 2.52 -3.08 -8.86
CA GLY A 328 3.71 -3.75 -8.33
C GLY A 328 3.64 -3.95 -6.81
N LEU A 329 2.54 -3.54 -6.16
CA LEU A 329 2.30 -3.55 -4.72
C LEU A 329 3.24 -2.63 -3.93
N SER A 330 3.82 -1.63 -4.59
CA SER A 330 4.59 -0.59 -3.93
C SER A 330 3.67 0.50 -3.38
N PHE A 331 3.98 0.99 -2.19
CA PHE A 331 3.28 2.12 -1.58
C PHE A 331 3.64 3.43 -2.30
N GLY A 332 2.66 4.31 -2.45
CA GLY A 332 2.85 5.66 -2.99
C GLY A 332 1.97 6.69 -2.31
N TRP A 333 2.12 7.93 -2.77
CA TRP A 333 1.34 9.08 -2.34
C TRP A 333 0.60 9.68 -3.54
N GLU A 334 -0.64 10.09 -3.32
CA GLU A 334 -1.43 10.82 -4.32
C GLU A 334 -2.25 11.94 -3.70
N ASN A 335 -2.61 12.92 -4.53
CA ASN A 335 -3.50 14.00 -4.14
C ASN A 335 -4.89 13.49 -3.74
N LEU A 336 -5.54 14.20 -2.82
CA LEU A 336 -6.92 13.88 -2.46
C LEU A 336 -7.90 14.07 -3.65
N PRO A 337 -8.86 13.16 -3.86
CA PRO A 337 -9.91 13.34 -4.85
C PRO A 337 -10.92 14.40 -4.40
N ASP A 338 -11.63 14.99 -5.37
CA ASP A 338 -12.54 16.11 -5.14
C ASP A 338 -13.67 15.81 -4.15
N HIS A 339 -14.20 14.58 -4.14
CA HIS A 339 -15.27 14.21 -3.22
C HIS A 339 -14.78 14.20 -1.76
N GLU A 340 -13.52 13.80 -1.53
CA GLU A 340 -12.92 13.78 -0.20
C GLU A 340 -12.60 15.20 0.26
N LYS A 341 -12.09 16.05 -0.63
CA LYS A 341 -11.93 17.49 -0.38
C LYS A 341 -13.25 18.17 0.00
N LYS A 342 -14.35 17.86 -0.70
CA LYS A 342 -15.70 18.41 -0.42
C LYS A 342 -16.32 17.88 0.89
N ARG A 343 -15.98 16.64 1.27
CA ARG A 343 -16.48 16.01 2.50
C ARG A 343 -15.90 16.69 3.75
N ARG A 344 -14.61 16.98 3.73
CA ARG A 344 -13.88 17.64 4.83
C ARG A 344 -14.31 19.11 4.92
N LYS A 345 -14.62 19.58 6.14
CA LYS A 345 -15.06 20.97 6.37
C LYS A 345 -13.93 21.88 6.83
N ASP A 346 -12.97 21.29 7.52
CA ASP A 346 -11.77 21.91 8.05
C ASP A 346 -10.70 20.82 8.26
N GLU A 347 -9.53 21.20 8.76
CA GLU A 347 -8.38 20.31 8.93
C GLU A 347 -8.49 19.34 10.12
N THR A 348 -9.49 19.50 10.99
CA THR A 348 -9.78 18.53 12.06
C THR A 348 -10.45 17.27 11.53
N TYR A 349 -10.97 17.29 10.29
CA TYR A 349 -11.61 16.13 9.68
C TYR A 349 -10.54 15.13 9.19
N PRO A 350 -10.68 13.83 9.54
CA PRO A 350 -9.79 12.80 9.05
C PRO A 350 -9.83 12.74 7.53
N ILE A 351 -8.72 12.36 6.90
CA ILE A 351 -8.63 12.02 5.48
C ILE A 351 -8.74 10.50 5.36
N LYS A 352 -9.70 9.98 4.59
CA LYS A 352 -9.75 8.55 4.28
C LYS A 352 -8.67 8.18 3.28
N THR A 353 -7.87 7.18 3.63
CA THR A 353 -6.73 6.77 2.83
C THR A 353 -6.84 5.29 2.39
N PRO A 354 -6.71 4.97 1.08
CA PRO A 354 -6.71 3.59 0.61
C PRO A 354 -5.67 2.72 1.31
N THR A 355 -4.44 3.23 1.38
CA THR A 355 -3.33 2.60 2.10
C THR A 355 -2.68 3.61 3.04
N PHE A 356 -1.77 3.14 3.89
CA PHE A 356 -0.95 3.98 4.75
C PHE A 356 0.53 3.59 4.62
N ALA A 357 1.44 4.50 4.98
CA ALA A 357 2.87 4.25 4.92
C ALA A 357 3.30 3.11 5.88
N GLY A 358 2.54 2.87 6.96
CA GLY A 358 2.76 1.78 7.90
C GLY A 358 3.85 2.02 8.94
N GLY A 359 4.77 2.98 8.73
CA GLY A 359 5.77 3.40 9.72
C GLY A 359 5.16 3.98 11.00
N LEU A 360 4.23 4.92 10.82
CA LEU A 360 3.66 5.73 11.89
C LEU A 360 2.14 5.61 11.93
N PHE A 361 1.58 5.08 13.01
CA PHE A 361 0.13 4.98 13.21
C PHE A 361 -0.25 4.62 14.65
N SER A 362 -1.50 4.92 15.01
CA SER A 362 -2.15 4.49 16.25
C SER A 362 -3.34 3.58 15.97
N ILE A 363 -3.52 2.56 16.80
CA ILE A 363 -4.62 1.60 16.73
C ILE A 363 -5.02 1.14 18.12
N SER A 364 -6.32 0.92 18.37
CA SER A 364 -6.77 0.25 19.60
C SER A 364 -6.06 -1.10 19.75
N LYS A 365 -5.47 -1.39 20.91
CA LYS A 365 -4.80 -2.67 21.17
C LYS A 365 -5.76 -3.84 20.99
N GLU A 366 -6.99 -3.70 21.50
CA GLU A 366 -8.07 -4.68 21.33
C GLU A 366 -8.37 -4.91 19.85
N TYR A 367 -8.55 -3.82 19.08
CA TYR A 367 -8.84 -3.93 17.66
C TYR A 367 -7.66 -4.51 16.87
N PHE A 368 -6.41 -4.17 17.22
CA PHE A 368 -5.20 -4.71 16.60
C PHE A 368 -5.18 -6.24 16.67
N TYR A 369 -5.46 -6.83 17.84
CA TYR A 369 -5.54 -8.29 17.97
C TYR A 369 -6.80 -8.87 17.32
N TYR A 370 -7.95 -8.20 17.44
CA TYR A 370 -9.21 -8.63 16.80
C TYR A 370 -9.08 -8.75 15.28
N ILE A 371 -8.42 -7.78 14.64
CA ILE A 371 -8.19 -7.76 13.20
C ILE A 371 -7.01 -8.67 12.79
N GLY A 372 -6.43 -9.43 13.72
CA GLY A 372 -5.36 -10.41 13.47
C GLY A 372 -3.97 -9.79 13.28
N SER A 373 -3.65 -8.75 14.06
CA SER A 373 -2.32 -8.16 14.22
C SER A 373 -1.56 -7.97 12.91
N TYR A 374 -0.46 -8.69 12.71
CA TYR A 374 0.28 -8.80 11.43
C TYR A 374 0.34 -10.28 11.00
N ASP A 375 0.66 -10.53 9.73
CA ASP A 375 1.05 -11.87 9.30
C ASP A 375 2.46 -12.20 9.83
N GLU A 376 2.53 -13.02 10.88
CA GLU A 376 3.77 -13.38 11.59
C GLU A 376 4.81 -14.09 10.71
N LYS A 377 4.41 -14.59 9.54
CA LYS A 377 5.31 -15.27 8.58
C LYS A 377 5.89 -14.34 7.51
N MET A 378 5.52 -13.06 7.52
CA MET A 378 6.23 -12.04 6.76
C MET A 378 7.58 -11.74 7.43
N GLU A 379 8.62 -11.61 6.62
CA GLU A 379 10.00 -11.53 7.11
C GLU A 379 10.61 -10.15 6.83
N ILE A 380 11.51 -9.70 7.71
CA ILE A 380 12.31 -8.47 7.58
C ILE A 380 11.48 -7.19 7.46
N TRP A 381 11.01 -6.85 6.26
CA TRP A 381 10.30 -5.62 5.94
C TRP A 381 9.67 -5.74 4.54
N GLY A 382 8.56 -5.02 4.31
CA GLY A 382 7.94 -4.84 3.00
C GLY A 382 6.62 -5.60 2.88
N GLY A 383 5.61 -4.93 2.32
CA GLY A 383 4.27 -5.46 2.06
C GLY A 383 3.32 -5.46 3.26
N GLU A 384 3.81 -5.33 4.50
CA GLU A 384 2.94 -5.42 5.69
C GLU A 384 1.98 -4.24 5.82
N ASN A 385 2.39 -3.07 5.34
CA ASN A 385 1.56 -1.86 5.32
C ASN A 385 0.42 -2.02 4.30
N ILE A 386 0.68 -2.59 3.12
CA ILE A 386 -0.35 -2.87 2.11
C ILE A 386 -1.29 -3.99 2.57
N GLU A 387 -0.75 -5.08 3.14
CA GLU A 387 -1.55 -6.18 3.71
C GLU A 387 -2.51 -5.68 4.79
N MET A 388 -2.00 -4.89 5.73
CA MET A 388 -2.82 -4.35 6.81
C MET A 388 -3.85 -3.36 6.27
N SER A 389 -3.52 -2.60 5.22
CA SER A 389 -4.47 -1.68 4.59
C SER A 389 -5.66 -2.39 3.98
N PHE A 390 -5.41 -3.40 3.14
CA PHE A 390 -6.44 -4.21 2.51
C PHE A 390 -7.30 -4.90 3.56
N ARG A 391 -6.65 -5.53 4.55
CA ARG A 391 -7.32 -6.20 5.66
C ARG A 391 -8.22 -5.27 6.47
N VAL A 392 -7.71 -4.11 6.92
CA VAL A 392 -8.49 -3.17 7.73
C VAL A 392 -9.76 -2.75 6.98
N TRP A 393 -9.63 -2.34 5.71
CA TRP A 393 -10.78 -1.92 4.91
C TRP A 393 -11.75 -3.06 4.60
N GLN A 394 -11.24 -4.19 4.09
CA GLN A 394 -12.08 -5.32 3.69
C GLN A 394 -12.80 -5.93 4.90
N CYS A 395 -12.20 -5.90 6.09
CA CYS A 395 -12.79 -6.48 7.29
C CYS A 395 -13.61 -5.48 8.13
N GLY A 396 -13.93 -4.29 7.59
CA GLY A 396 -14.91 -3.36 8.16
C GLY A 396 -14.36 -2.23 9.03
N GLY A 397 -13.04 -2.09 9.13
CA GLY A 397 -12.38 -0.92 9.72
C GLY A 397 -12.27 0.25 8.74
N GLN A 398 -11.54 1.28 9.17
CA GLN A 398 -11.18 2.42 8.31
C GLN A 398 -9.73 2.81 8.55
N LEU A 399 -9.05 3.22 7.48
CA LEU A 399 -7.75 3.87 7.56
C LEU A 399 -7.90 5.37 7.32
N GLU A 400 -7.32 6.15 8.22
CA GLU A 400 -7.45 7.60 8.20
C GLU A 400 -6.11 8.29 8.49
N ILE A 401 -5.83 9.39 7.80
CA ILE A 401 -4.75 10.33 8.13
C ILE A 401 -5.37 11.50 8.88
N ILE A 402 -4.75 11.94 9.98
CA ILE A 402 -5.23 13.06 10.80
C ILE A 402 -4.32 14.27 10.58
N PRO A 403 -4.75 15.28 9.80
CA PRO A 403 -3.90 16.43 9.43
C PRO A 403 -3.40 17.26 10.62
N CYS A 404 -4.21 17.36 11.69
CA CYS A 404 -3.80 18.04 12.91
C CYS A 404 -2.69 17.31 13.69
N SER A 405 -2.44 16.03 13.37
CA SER A 405 -1.36 15.24 13.94
C SER A 405 -0.19 15.23 12.96
N VAL A 406 0.92 15.89 13.30
CA VAL A 406 2.08 15.98 12.41
C VAL A 406 3.29 15.31 13.07
N VAL A 407 3.94 14.41 12.33
CA VAL A 407 5.19 13.79 12.76
C VAL A 407 6.19 13.83 11.61
N GLY A 408 7.37 14.39 11.87
CA GLY A 408 8.47 14.38 10.92
C GLY A 408 9.16 13.02 10.89
N HIS A 409 9.58 12.59 9.71
CA HIS A 409 10.29 11.35 9.48
C HIS A 409 11.50 11.59 8.56
N VAL A 410 12.66 11.02 8.90
CA VAL A 410 13.86 11.07 8.04
C VAL A 410 13.70 10.08 6.88
N PHE A 411 13.19 10.56 5.75
CA PHE A 411 13.05 9.73 4.55
C PHE A 411 14.42 9.46 3.92
N ARG A 412 14.70 8.18 3.66
CA ARG A 412 15.96 7.72 3.06
C ARG A 412 15.72 7.34 1.61
N THR A 413 16.71 7.57 0.74
CA THR A 413 16.65 7.15 -0.67
C THR A 413 17.00 5.66 -0.87
N LYS A 414 17.66 5.05 0.11
CA LYS A 414 18.06 3.64 0.11
C LYS A 414 17.89 3.07 1.51
N SER A 415 17.59 1.77 1.60
CA SER A 415 17.54 1.07 2.88
C SER A 415 18.97 0.86 3.40
N PRO A 416 19.28 1.24 4.66
CA PRO A 416 20.59 0.96 5.27
C PRO A 416 20.70 -0.48 5.78
N HIS A 417 19.63 -1.28 5.65
CA HIS A 417 19.55 -2.60 6.24
C HIS A 417 20.01 -3.69 5.28
N THR A 418 20.73 -4.67 5.82
CA THR A 418 21.03 -5.89 5.08
C THR A 418 19.79 -6.78 4.99
N PHE A 419 19.66 -7.52 3.89
CA PHE A 419 18.61 -8.52 3.70
C PHE A 419 19.27 -9.91 3.72
N PRO A 420 19.27 -10.63 4.86
CA PRO A 420 20.01 -11.89 5.03
C PRO A 420 19.65 -12.96 3.99
N LYS A 421 18.42 -12.92 3.47
CA LYS A 421 17.90 -13.83 2.43
C LYS A 421 17.72 -13.11 1.07
N GLY A 422 18.31 -11.94 0.88
CA GLY A 422 18.14 -11.11 -0.31
C GLY A 422 16.78 -10.38 -0.38
N THR A 423 16.59 -9.58 -1.42
CA THR A 423 15.38 -8.78 -1.67
C THR A 423 14.16 -9.63 -2.01
N GLN A 424 14.34 -10.92 -2.32
CA GLN A 424 13.24 -11.88 -2.55
C GLN A 424 12.24 -11.95 -1.39
N VAL A 425 12.66 -11.54 -0.19
CA VAL A 425 11.81 -11.50 1.00
C VAL A 425 10.63 -10.54 0.81
N ILE A 426 10.85 -9.41 0.12
CA ILE A 426 9.80 -8.42 -0.15
C ILE A 426 8.75 -9.04 -1.09
N ALA A 427 9.20 -9.60 -2.22
CA ALA A 427 8.33 -10.32 -3.15
C ALA A 427 7.57 -11.46 -2.46
N ARG A 428 8.21 -12.18 -1.53
CA ARG A 428 7.54 -13.21 -0.73
C ARG A 428 6.42 -12.65 0.13
N ASN A 429 6.65 -11.54 0.83
CA ASN A 429 5.61 -10.91 1.64
C ASN A 429 4.46 -10.40 0.76
N GLU A 430 4.75 -9.84 -0.41
CA GLU A 430 3.77 -9.39 -1.40
C GLU A 430 2.93 -10.54 -1.98
N VAL A 431 3.54 -11.68 -2.30
CA VAL A 431 2.78 -12.88 -2.72
C VAL A 431 1.82 -13.33 -1.61
N ARG A 432 2.28 -13.33 -0.35
CA ARG A 432 1.42 -13.70 0.79
C ARG A 432 0.21 -12.79 0.94
N LEU A 433 0.39 -11.47 0.80
CA LEU A 433 -0.75 -10.53 0.87
C LEU A 433 -1.67 -10.65 -0.34
N ALA A 434 -1.11 -10.85 -1.54
CA ALA A 434 -1.86 -10.98 -2.79
C ALA A 434 -2.77 -12.21 -2.75
N GLU A 435 -2.22 -13.36 -2.34
CA GLU A 435 -2.96 -14.62 -2.19
C GLU A 435 -4.11 -14.53 -1.18
N VAL A 436 -3.96 -13.74 -0.12
CA VAL A 436 -4.98 -13.64 0.92
C VAL A 436 -6.05 -12.59 0.59
N TRP A 437 -5.68 -11.45 0.01
CA TRP A 437 -6.55 -10.26 -0.01
C TRP A 437 -7.01 -9.80 -1.39
N MET A 438 -6.27 -10.12 -2.46
CA MET A 438 -6.49 -9.52 -3.78
C MET A 438 -7.44 -10.30 -4.69
N ASP A 439 -7.93 -11.48 -4.30
CA ASP A 439 -8.79 -12.32 -5.14
C ASP A 439 -8.16 -12.51 -6.54
N ASP A 440 -8.94 -12.43 -7.63
CA ASP A 440 -8.43 -12.60 -9.00
C ASP A 440 -7.50 -11.46 -9.46
N TYR A 441 -7.45 -10.33 -8.74
CA TYR A 441 -6.61 -9.18 -9.10
C TYR A 441 -5.12 -9.41 -8.84
N LYS A 442 -4.76 -10.45 -8.07
CA LYS A 442 -3.37 -10.87 -7.89
C LYS A 442 -2.68 -11.22 -9.20
N GLU A 443 -3.43 -11.64 -10.22
CA GLU A 443 -2.89 -11.97 -11.54
C GLU A 443 -2.26 -10.75 -12.22
N ILE A 444 -2.79 -9.55 -11.97
CA ILE A 444 -2.20 -8.30 -12.48
C ILE A 444 -0.81 -8.10 -11.90
N PHE A 445 -0.65 -8.31 -10.60
CA PHE A 445 0.64 -8.24 -9.91
C PHE A 445 1.61 -9.31 -10.42
N TYR A 446 1.17 -10.56 -10.55
CA TYR A 446 2.01 -11.64 -11.06
C TYR A 446 2.49 -11.42 -12.49
N ARG A 447 1.67 -10.85 -13.38
CA ARG A 447 2.12 -10.51 -14.73
C ARG A 447 3.26 -9.48 -14.75
N ARG A 448 3.31 -8.58 -13.77
CA ARG A 448 4.29 -7.48 -13.69
C ARG A 448 5.55 -7.87 -12.94
N ASN A 449 5.44 -8.85 -12.05
CA ASN A 449 6.55 -9.35 -11.24
C ASN A 449 6.75 -10.85 -11.48
N GLN A 450 7.64 -11.20 -12.41
CA GLN A 450 7.94 -12.60 -12.77
C GLN A 450 8.42 -13.42 -11.57
N GLN A 451 9.18 -12.81 -10.65
CA GLN A 451 9.65 -13.49 -9.44
C GLN A 451 8.47 -13.86 -8.54
N ALA A 452 7.50 -12.95 -8.36
CA ALA A 452 6.29 -13.22 -7.59
C ALA A 452 5.42 -14.30 -8.26
N ALA A 453 5.25 -14.25 -9.59
CA ALA A 453 4.52 -15.26 -10.34
C ALA A 453 5.12 -16.67 -10.18
N GLN A 454 6.45 -16.77 -10.28
CA GLN A 454 7.15 -18.04 -10.08
C GLN A 454 6.96 -18.56 -8.66
N MET A 455 7.08 -17.68 -7.66
CA MET A 455 6.89 -18.03 -6.25
C MET A 455 5.46 -18.49 -5.94
N ALA A 456 4.47 -17.85 -6.54
CA ALA A 456 3.06 -18.25 -6.42
C ALA A 456 2.83 -19.64 -7.03
N LYS A 457 3.38 -19.89 -8.23
CA LYS A 457 3.29 -21.19 -8.94
C LYS A 457 3.97 -22.33 -8.18
N GLU A 458 5.10 -22.05 -7.54
CA GLU A 458 5.85 -23.02 -6.73
C GLU A 458 5.30 -23.16 -5.30
N GLU A 459 4.33 -22.34 -4.91
CA GLU A 459 3.80 -22.25 -3.54
C GLU A 459 4.89 -21.98 -2.48
N SER A 460 6.01 -21.36 -2.87
CA SER A 460 7.18 -21.14 -2.01
C SER A 460 7.05 -19.93 -1.07
N PHE A 461 5.91 -19.23 -1.12
CA PHE A 461 5.54 -18.15 -0.18
C PHE A 461 5.15 -18.65 1.22
N GLY A 462 4.97 -19.97 1.37
CA GLY A 462 4.70 -20.66 2.63
C GLY A 462 3.23 -20.58 3.07
N ASP A 463 2.86 -21.38 4.07
CA ASP A 463 1.46 -21.56 4.47
C ASP A 463 0.76 -20.25 4.93
N ILE A 464 -0.41 -19.98 4.34
CA ILE A 464 -1.29 -18.82 4.59
C ILE A 464 -2.64 -19.22 5.20
N SER A 465 -2.85 -20.48 5.58
CA SER A 465 -4.12 -21.01 6.08
C SER A 465 -4.73 -20.21 7.24
N GLN A 466 -3.89 -19.74 8.17
CA GLN A 466 -4.34 -18.90 9.28
C GLN A 466 -4.90 -17.56 8.82
N ARG A 467 -4.28 -16.93 7.81
CA ARG A 467 -4.72 -15.64 7.25
C ARG A 467 -6.02 -15.80 6.45
N LEU A 468 -6.14 -16.88 5.67
CA LEU A 468 -7.38 -17.22 4.98
C LEU A 468 -8.53 -17.49 5.97
N LYS A 469 -8.27 -18.24 7.05
CA LYS A 469 -9.25 -18.49 8.10
C LYS A 469 -9.67 -17.20 8.82
N LEU A 470 -8.72 -16.30 9.09
CA LEU A 470 -9.02 -14.98 9.64
C LEU A 470 -9.97 -14.19 8.72
N ARG A 471 -9.64 -14.10 7.42
CA ARG A 471 -10.47 -13.42 6.42
C ARG A 471 -11.90 -13.98 6.37
N GLN A 472 -12.05 -15.31 6.45
CA GLN A 472 -13.34 -15.99 6.50
C GLN A 472 -14.10 -15.70 7.80
N ASN A 473 -13.44 -15.82 8.95
CA ASN A 473 -14.05 -15.63 10.27
C ASN A 473 -14.60 -14.20 10.45
N LEU A 474 -13.85 -13.20 9.99
CA LEU A 474 -14.24 -11.79 10.05
C LEU A 474 -15.22 -11.40 8.93
N LYS A 475 -15.55 -12.32 8.01
CA LYS A 475 -16.47 -12.10 6.88
C LYS A 475 -16.08 -10.88 6.05
N CYS A 476 -14.78 -10.77 5.77
CA CYS A 476 -14.24 -9.63 5.04
C CYS A 476 -14.77 -9.58 3.60
N LYS A 477 -14.86 -8.37 3.06
CA LYS A 477 -15.31 -8.08 1.69
C LYS A 477 -14.26 -8.51 0.66
N SER A 478 -14.69 -8.62 -0.60
CA SER A 478 -13.79 -8.91 -1.73
C SER A 478 -12.91 -7.72 -2.09
N PHE A 479 -11.86 -7.97 -2.87
CA PHE A 479 -11.00 -6.92 -3.40
C PHE A 479 -11.75 -6.04 -4.41
N SER A 480 -12.68 -6.60 -5.19
CA SER A 480 -13.59 -5.80 -6.03
C SER A 480 -14.39 -4.78 -5.21
N TRP A 481 -14.83 -5.16 -4.00
CA TRP A 481 -15.50 -4.21 -3.10
C TRP A 481 -14.54 -3.12 -2.64
N TYR A 482 -13.29 -3.47 -2.30
CA TYR A 482 -12.27 -2.51 -1.91
C TYR A 482 -12.01 -1.48 -3.01
N LEU A 483 -11.70 -1.91 -4.24
CA LEU A 483 -11.49 -1.01 -5.38
C LEU A 483 -12.72 -0.13 -5.64
N LYS A 484 -13.93 -0.68 -5.57
CA LYS A 484 -15.16 0.10 -5.84
C LYS A 484 -15.53 1.12 -4.75
N ASN A 485 -15.22 0.83 -3.49
CA ASN A 485 -15.76 1.61 -2.35
C ASN A 485 -14.70 2.41 -1.60
N VAL A 486 -13.44 2.00 -1.67
CA VAL A 486 -12.33 2.63 -0.95
C VAL A 486 -11.43 3.39 -1.92
N TYR A 487 -11.11 2.79 -3.07
CA TYR A 487 -10.20 3.38 -4.04
C TYR A 487 -10.76 3.38 -5.48
N PRO A 488 -11.92 4.03 -5.72
CA PRO A 488 -12.56 4.03 -7.03
C PRO A 488 -11.82 4.89 -8.07
N GLU A 489 -10.90 5.76 -7.63
CA GLU A 489 -10.04 6.55 -8.52
C GLU A 489 -8.79 5.78 -8.96
N GLY A 490 -8.47 4.68 -8.28
CA GLY A 490 -7.34 3.84 -8.63
C GLY A 490 -7.54 3.23 -10.01
N PHE A 491 -6.54 3.37 -10.86
CA PHE A 491 -6.55 2.74 -12.16
C PHE A 491 -6.67 1.23 -12.03
N LEU A 492 -7.55 0.66 -12.84
CA LEU A 492 -7.76 -0.77 -12.91
C LEU A 492 -7.33 -1.29 -14.29
N PRO A 493 -6.17 -1.96 -14.39
CA PRO A 493 -5.79 -2.73 -15.56
C PRO A 493 -6.80 -3.83 -15.85
N ASP A 494 -6.82 -4.29 -17.10
CA ASP A 494 -7.62 -5.44 -17.47
C ASP A 494 -7.15 -6.68 -16.69
N LEU A 495 -8.08 -7.35 -16.01
CA LEU A 495 -7.80 -8.65 -15.38
C LEU A 495 -7.27 -9.64 -16.41
N THR A 496 -7.82 -9.62 -17.62
CA THR A 496 -7.41 -10.44 -18.76
C THR A 496 -7.22 -9.54 -19.99
N PRO A 497 -6.02 -8.95 -20.20
CA PRO A 497 -5.73 -8.15 -21.38
C PRO A 497 -5.79 -9.03 -22.62
N LEU A 498 -6.08 -8.43 -23.77
CA LEU A 498 -6.26 -9.17 -25.03
C LEU A 498 -4.95 -9.84 -25.49
N ARG A 499 -3.82 -9.15 -25.28
CA ARG A 499 -2.45 -9.65 -25.46
C ARG A 499 -1.56 -9.03 -24.38
N PHE A 500 -0.49 -9.70 -24.00
CA PHE A 500 0.54 -9.14 -23.13
C PHE A 500 1.86 -9.86 -23.38
N GLY A 501 2.97 -9.26 -22.98
CA GLY A 501 4.31 -9.82 -23.16
C GLY A 501 5.24 -8.82 -23.81
N ALA A 502 6.26 -9.32 -24.53
CA ALA A 502 7.16 -8.47 -25.29
C ALA A 502 6.65 -8.28 -26.72
N VAL A 503 6.85 -7.08 -27.28
CA VAL A 503 6.39 -6.76 -28.65
C VAL A 503 7.58 -6.85 -29.60
N LYS A 504 7.74 -7.99 -30.26
CA LYS A 504 8.85 -8.31 -31.17
C LYS A 504 8.60 -7.82 -32.58
N ASN A 505 9.57 -7.11 -33.16
CA ASN A 505 9.59 -6.75 -34.58
C ASN A 505 10.18 -7.88 -35.44
N MET A 506 9.55 -8.21 -36.58
CA MET A 506 10.02 -9.27 -37.48
C MET A 506 11.09 -8.83 -38.49
N GLY A 507 11.35 -7.53 -38.63
CA GLY A 507 12.36 -6.97 -39.52
C GLY A 507 13.72 -6.84 -38.83
N LYS A 508 13.74 -6.19 -37.65
CA LYS A 508 14.94 -6.01 -36.83
C LYS A 508 15.26 -7.21 -35.92
N GLU A 509 14.30 -8.09 -35.68
CA GLU A 509 14.40 -9.19 -34.69
C GLU A 509 14.64 -8.71 -33.23
N SER A 510 14.27 -7.46 -32.95
CA SER A 510 14.34 -6.81 -31.63
C SER A 510 12.94 -6.54 -31.06
N CYS A 511 12.85 -6.28 -29.77
CA CYS A 511 11.61 -5.95 -29.08
C CYS A 511 11.48 -4.44 -28.84
N LEU A 512 10.25 -3.93 -28.79
CA LEU A 512 9.97 -2.63 -28.20
C LEU A 512 10.45 -2.62 -26.76
N ASP A 513 11.08 -1.53 -26.37
CA ASP A 513 11.65 -1.35 -25.05
C ASP A 513 11.40 0.10 -24.60
N ALA A 514 10.89 0.26 -23.39
CA ALA A 514 10.62 1.57 -22.81
C ALA A 514 11.89 2.40 -22.60
N GLY A 515 13.08 1.77 -22.56
CA GLY A 515 14.35 2.42 -22.25
C GLY A 515 14.54 2.69 -20.76
N GLU A 516 15.70 3.22 -20.39
CA GLU A 516 16.01 3.53 -18.99
C GLU A 516 15.27 4.78 -18.50
N ASN A 517 14.62 4.66 -17.34
CA ASN A 517 13.95 5.77 -16.63
C ASN A 517 12.93 6.52 -17.51
N ASN A 518 12.14 5.78 -18.28
CA ASN A 518 11.03 6.36 -19.04
C ASN A 518 9.80 6.52 -18.14
N GLU A 519 9.60 7.75 -17.68
CA GLU A 519 8.52 8.14 -16.78
C GLU A 519 7.35 8.83 -17.49
N GLY A 520 7.32 8.80 -18.82
CA GLY A 520 6.46 9.61 -19.69
C GLY A 520 7.27 10.64 -20.49
N GLY A 521 6.81 10.97 -21.70
CA GLY A 521 7.41 12.00 -22.57
C GLY A 521 8.67 11.58 -23.31
N LYS A 522 9.11 10.31 -23.23
CA LYS A 522 10.30 9.81 -23.94
C LYS A 522 9.94 8.81 -25.03
N GLN A 523 10.74 8.84 -26.08
CA GLN A 523 10.67 7.91 -27.21
C GLN A 523 11.07 6.49 -26.77
N LEU A 524 10.49 5.49 -27.44
CA LEU A 524 10.86 4.09 -27.23
C LEU A 524 12.16 3.76 -27.98
N ILE A 525 12.79 2.67 -27.58
CA ILE A 525 13.93 2.10 -28.30
C ILE A 525 13.61 0.68 -28.75
N LEU A 526 14.47 0.14 -29.61
CA LEU A 526 14.50 -1.27 -29.95
C LEU A 526 15.68 -1.93 -29.26
N TYR A 527 15.41 -3.00 -28.51
CA TYR A 527 16.44 -3.72 -27.76
C TYR A 527 16.32 -5.23 -27.99
N PRO A 528 17.41 -6.02 -27.89
CA PRO A 528 17.33 -7.46 -27.96
C PRO A 528 16.26 -8.02 -27.02
N CYS A 529 15.38 -8.88 -27.54
CA CYS A 529 14.31 -9.49 -26.77
C CYS A 529 14.91 -10.39 -25.67
N HIS A 530 14.72 -10.03 -24.40
CA HIS A 530 15.31 -10.76 -23.28
C HIS A 530 14.31 -11.61 -22.48
N GLY A 531 13.00 -11.40 -22.67
CA GLY A 531 11.95 -12.23 -22.04
C GLY A 531 11.80 -12.05 -20.53
N LEU A 532 12.43 -11.01 -19.96
CA LEU A 532 12.44 -10.74 -18.52
C LEU A 532 11.29 -9.81 -18.08
N GLY A 533 10.38 -9.44 -18.99
CA GLY A 533 9.38 -8.41 -18.74
C GLY A 533 10.03 -7.04 -18.55
N GLY A 534 9.73 -6.36 -17.44
CA GLY A 534 10.33 -5.05 -17.11
C GLY A 534 10.06 -4.03 -18.22
N ASN A 535 11.12 -3.40 -18.74
CA ASN A 535 11.02 -2.39 -19.80
C ASN A 535 10.45 -2.91 -21.12
N GLN A 536 10.47 -4.23 -21.35
CA GLN A 536 9.88 -4.86 -22.54
C GLN A 536 8.46 -5.37 -22.32
N TYR A 537 7.86 -5.13 -21.15
CA TYR A 537 6.49 -5.57 -20.88
C TYR A 537 5.47 -4.57 -21.43
N PHE A 538 4.57 -5.07 -22.28
CA PHE A 538 3.42 -4.33 -22.79
C PHE A 538 2.12 -5.15 -22.65
N GLU A 539 0.99 -4.46 -22.45
CA GLU A 539 -0.37 -5.03 -22.49
C GLU A 539 -1.17 -4.38 -23.62
N TYR A 540 -1.90 -5.19 -24.39
CA TYR A 540 -2.92 -4.69 -25.31
C TYR A 540 -4.29 -4.73 -24.62
N SER A 541 -4.85 -3.55 -24.35
CA SER A 541 -6.07 -3.38 -23.57
C SER A 541 -7.33 -3.72 -24.37
N THR A 542 -8.41 -4.03 -23.68
CA THR A 542 -9.77 -4.16 -24.23
C THR A 542 -10.29 -2.85 -24.84
N HIS A 543 -9.67 -1.72 -24.50
CA HIS A 543 -9.97 -0.40 -25.06
C HIS A 543 -9.02 -0.01 -26.21
N HIS A 544 -8.22 -0.96 -26.69
CA HIS A 544 -7.31 -0.83 -27.83
C HIS A 544 -6.11 0.10 -27.56
N GLU A 545 -5.59 0.14 -26.33
CA GLU A 545 -4.32 0.81 -26.02
C GLU A 545 -3.18 -0.21 -25.95
N ILE A 546 -1.96 0.21 -26.27
CA ILE A 546 -0.73 -0.54 -25.96
C ILE A 546 -0.10 0.11 -24.75
N ARG A 547 -0.16 -0.56 -23.60
CA ARG A 547 0.20 -0.01 -22.29
C ARG A 547 1.54 -0.56 -21.82
N HIS A 548 2.41 0.31 -21.34
CA HIS A 548 3.56 -0.04 -20.50
C HIS A 548 3.23 0.37 -19.06
N ASN A 549 2.72 -0.56 -18.27
CA ASN A 549 2.12 -0.27 -16.97
C ASN A 549 2.80 -1.00 -15.79
N ILE A 550 4.14 -0.98 -15.77
CA ILE A 550 4.93 -1.53 -14.65
C ILE A 550 5.00 -0.53 -13.48
N GLN A 551 5.63 0.62 -13.69
CA GLN A 551 5.85 1.64 -12.64
C GLN A 551 4.82 2.77 -12.70
N LYS A 552 4.59 3.28 -13.92
CA LYS A 552 3.55 4.27 -14.23
C LYS A 552 2.64 3.69 -15.29
N GLU A 553 1.44 4.25 -15.39
CA GLU A 553 0.45 3.86 -16.38
C GLU A 553 0.73 4.61 -17.67
N LEU A 554 1.66 4.09 -18.45
CA LEU A 554 2.05 4.69 -19.71
C LEU A 554 1.35 4.00 -20.88
N CYS A 555 0.97 4.80 -21.86
CA CYS A 555 0.35 4.37 -23.11
C CYS A 555 1.24 4.77 -24.28
N LEU A 556 1.35 3.86 -25.25
CA LEU A 556 2.00 4.14 -26.52
C LEU A 556 1.22 5.25 -27.23
N HIS A 557 1.89 6.35 -27.55
CA HIS A 557 1.26 7.56 -28.05
C HIS A 557 1.78 7.89 -29.45
N ALA A 558 0.86 7.95 -30.42
CA ALA A 558 1.17 8.34 -31.80
C ALA A 558 1.56 9.82 -31.88
N THR A 559 2.71 10.11 -32.50
CA THR A 559 3.18 11.47 -32.78
C THR A 559 3.50 11.61 -34.27
N GLU A 560 3.76 12.84 -34.74
CA GLU A 560 4.23 13.08 -36.12
C GLU A 560 5.67 12.59 -36.36
N GLU A 561 6.44 12.38 -35.28
CA GLU A 561 7.83 11.91 -35.33
C GLU A 561 7.94 10.47 -34.80
N ALA A 562 8.78 10.24 -33.79
CA ALA A 562 8.89 8.95 -33.12
C ALA A 562 7.85 8.82 -32.01
N VAL A 563 7.31 7.62 -31.89
CA VAL A 563 6.27 7.25 -30.93
C VAL A 563 6.83 7.35 -29.51
N THR A 564 6.05 7.93 -28.61
CA THR A 564 6.44 8.12 -27.20
C THR A 564 5.59 7.26 -26.28
N LEU A 565 6.05 7.11 -25.03
CA LEU A 565 5.21 6.68 -23.92
C LEU A 565 4.73 7.91 -23.18
N GLU A 566 3.41 8.08 -23.06
CA GLU A 566 2.77 9.17 -22.31
C GLU A 566 1.90 8.60 -21.19
N GLU A 567 1.51 9.42 -20.21
CA GLU A 567 0.50 8.99 -19.24
C GLU A 567 -0.82 8.65 -19.95
N CYS A 568 -1.32 7.44 -19.72
CA CYS A 568 -2.59 6.99 -20.28
C CYS A 568 -3.71 7.96 -19.92
N GLN A 569 -4.44 8.43 -20.94
CA GLN A 569 -5.57 9.34 -20.73
C GLN A 569 -6.79 8.61 -20.18
N PHE A 570 -6.93 7.32 -20.50
CA PHE A 570 -7.99 6.49 -19.94
C PHE A 570 -7.60 5.97 -18.55
N LYS A 571 -8.21 6.55 -17.52
CA LYS A 571 -8.06 6.18 -16.10
C LYS A 571 -9.35 5.62 -15.48
N GLY A 572 -10.34 5.25 -16.32
CA GLY A 572 -11.63 4.71 -15.89
C GLY A 572 -12.79 5.71 -16.01
N GLN A 573 -13.67 5.78 -15.00
CA GLN A 573 -14.93 6.52 -15.08
C GLN A 573 -14.70 7.99 -15.50
N ASN A 574 -15.46 8.44 -16.51
CA ASN A 574 -15.42 9.80 -17.10
C ASN A 574 -14.15 10.16 -17.89
N THR A 575 -13.28 9.19 -18.17
CA THR A 575 -12.14 9.35 -19.08
C THR A 575 -12.36 8.54 -20.37
N HIS A 576 -11.66 8.87 -21.43
CA HIS A 576 -11.73 8.19 -22.73
C HIS A 576 -10.32 8.01 -23.31
N VAL A 577 -10.13 6.95 -24.10
CA VAL A 577 -8.90 6.75 -24.86
C VAL A 577 -8.86 7.80 -25.98
N THR A 578 -7.75 8.52 -26.11
CA THR A 578 -7.57 9.51 -27.17
C THR A 578 -7.25 8.83 -28.49
N VAL A 579 -7.35 9.58 -29.59
CA VAL A 579 -7.16 9.01 -30.93
C VAL A 579 -5.69 8.63 -31.19
N GLU A 580 -4.75 9.29 -30.49
CA GLU A 580 -3.31 9.05 -30.54
C GLU A 580 -2.90 7.80 -29.76
N GLU A 581 -3.62 7.45 -28.70
CA GLU A 581 -3.34 6.27 -27.85
C GLU A 581 -4.05 4.99 -28.31
N LYS A 582 -4.90 5.11 -29.34
CA LYS A 582 -5.65 3.99 -29.89
C LYS A 582 -4.82 3.25 -30.94
N TRP A 583 -4.79 1.92 -30.85
CA TRP A 583 -4.04 1.04 -31.73
C TRP A 583 -4.88 -0.19 -32.14
N GLU A 584 -4.84 -0.55 -33.41
CA GLU A 584 -5.49 -1.74 -33.95
C GLU A 584 -4.44 -2.77 -34.36
N LEU A 585 -4.55 -3.98 -33.82
CA LEU A 585 -3.74 -5.12 -34.23
C LEU A 585 -4.46 -5.83 -35.41
N ARG A 586 -3.90 -5.75 -36.61
CA ARG A 586 -4.46 -6.41 -37.80
C ARG A 586 -3.89 -7.82 -38.02
N GLU A 587 -4.60 -8.65 -38.79
CA GLU A 587 -4.21 -10.04 -39.06
C GLU A 587 -2.85 -10.16 -39.75
N GLU A 588 -2.42 -9.16 -40.50
CA GLU A 588 -1.11 -9.10 -41.17
C GLU A 588 0.05 -8.74 -40.23
N HIS A 589 -0.17 -8.79 -38.90
CA HIS A 589 0.78 -8.41 -37.85
C HIS A 589 1.14 -6.92 -37.84
N LEU A 590 0.26 -6.07 -38.37
CA LEU A 590 0.44 -4.62 -38.36
C LEU A 590 -0.16 -4.02 -37.08
N ILE A 591 0.56 -3.07 -36.50
CA ILE A 591 0.05 -2.21 -35.41
C ILE A 591 -0.30 -0.86 -36.03
N VAL A 592 -1.60 -0.56 -36.11
CA VAL A 592 -2.12 0.60 -36.84
C VAL A 592 -2.68 1.64 -35.88
N ASN A 593 -2.32 2.91 -36.05
CA ASN A 593 -3.05 4.00 -35.42
C ASN A 593 -4.24 4.37 -36.33
N PRO A 594 -5.50 4.18 -35.90
CA PRO A 594 -6.67 4.36 -36.75
C PRO A 594 -6.96 5.84 -37.10
N ALA A 595 -6.45 6.78 -36.30
CA ALA A 595 -6.65 8.21 -36.52
C ALA A 595 -5.84 8.74 -37.71
N SER A 596 -4.57 8.35 -37.78
CA SER A 596 -3.66 8.70 -38.87
C SER A 596 -3.70 7.71 -40.04
N ASN A 597 -4.24 6.50 -39.82
CA ASN A 597 -4.15 5.36 -40.73
C ASN A 597 -2.70 4.99 -41.10
N MET A 598 -1.79 5.19 -40.14
CA MET A 598 -0.37 4.89 -40.26
C MET A 598 -0.01 3.66 -39.40
N CYS A 599 1.05 2.98 -39.78
CA CYS A 599 1.55 1.77 -39.14
C CYS A 599 2.83 2.04 -38.36
N LEU A 600 2.96 1.41 -37.19
CA LEU A 600 4.19 1.41 -36.40
C LEU A 600 5.30 0.69 -37.17
N THR A 601 6.46 1.33 -37.32
CA THR A 601 7.62 0.78 -38.03
C THR A 601 8.89 0.81 -37.18
N ALA A 602 9.82 -0.08 -37.50
CA ALA A 602 11.11 -0.25 -36.84
C ALA A 602 12.29 0.06 -37.76
N LYS A 603 12.11 0.88 -38.81
CA LYS A 603 13.20 1.18 -39.77
C LYS A 603 14.28 2.05 -39.16
N GLU A 604 13.84 3.15 -38.54
CA GLU A 604 14.67 4.15 -37.90
C GLU A 604 15.22 3.68 -36.54
N GLU A 605 16.04 4.51 -35.90
CA GLU A 605 16.59 4.25 -34.56
C GLU A 605 15.49 4.15 -33.50
N HIS A 606 14.50 5.05 -33.56
CA HIS A 606 13.33 5.06 -32.69
C HIS A 606 12.08 4.64 -33.48
N PRO A 607 11.18 3.83 -32.90
CA PRO A 607 9.93 3.44 -33.55
C PRO A 607 9.08 4.66 -33.91
N ASN A 608 8.62 4.74 -35.16
CA ASN A 608 7.85 5.86 -35.70
C ASN A 608 6.65 5.35 -36.53
N LEU A 609 5.88 6.27 -37.11
CA LEU A 609 4.72 5.96 -37.95
C LEU A 609 5.02 6.16 -39.44
N GLU A 610 4.68 5.16 -40.26
CA GLU A 610 4.80 5.19 -41.73
C GLU A 610 3.51 4.71 -42.42
N PRO A 611 3.31 5.02 -43.72
CA PRO A 611 2.19 4.45 -44.47
C PRO A 611 2.21 2.92 -44.41
N CYS A 612 1.04 2.33 -44.13
CA CYS A 612 0.91 0.89 -43.94
C CYS A 612 1.28 0.09 -45.19
N ASN A 613 2.25 -0.82 -45.06
CA ASN A 613 2.72 -1.72 -46.09
C ASN A 613 2.83 -3.16 -45.54
N PRO A 614 1.84 -4.04 -45.82
CA PRO A 614 1.85 -5.43 -45.35
C PRO A 614 3.03 -6.29 -45.85
N ALA A 615 3.75 -5.84 -46.88
CA ALA A 615 4.95 -6.53 -47.38
C ALA A 615 6.21 -6.15 -46.58
N ASP A 616 6.17 -5.03 -45.85
CA ASP A 616 7.31 -4.52 -45.10
C ASP A 616 7.49 -5.28 -43.78
N ARG A 617 8.62 -5.98 -43.64
CA ARG A 617 8.93 -6.73 -42.42
C ARG A 617 9.17 -5.83 -41.21
N PHE A 618 9.58 -4.58 -41.40
CA PHE A 618 9.81 -3.64 -40.30
C PHE A 618 8.51 -3.12 -39.69
N GLN A 619 7.36 -3.31 -40.36
CA GLN A 619 6.04 -2.96 -39.84
C GLN A 619 5.31 -4.16 -39.20
N LYS A 620 5.92 -5.35 -39.17
CA LYS A 620 5.32 -6.56 -38.62
C LYS A 620 5.75 -6.78 -37.17
N TRP A 621 4.78 -6.89 -36.27
CA TRP A 621 4.97 -6.99 -34.84
C TRP A 621 4.20 -8.16 -34.23
N ASN A 622 4.81 -8.83 -33.25
CA ASN A 622 4.20 -9.94 -32.53
C ASN A 622 4.33 -9.74 -31.02
N PHE A 623 3.22 -9.96 -30.31
CA PHE A 623 3.27 -10.18 -28.87
C PHE A 623 3.79 -11.60 -28.61
N ILE A 624 4.87 -11.71 -27.85
CA ILE A 624 5.54 -12.98 -27.48
C ILE A 624 5.66 -13.17 -25.98
#